data_AF-A0A7X7CU20-F1
#
_entry.id   AF-A0A7X7CU20-F1
#
_cell.length_a   1.000
_cell.length_b   1.000
_cell.length_c   1.000
_cell.angle_alpha   90.00
_cell.angle_beta   90.00
_cell.angle_gamma   90.00
#
_symmetry.space_group_name_H-M   'P 1'
#
loop_
_entity.id
_entity.type
_entity.pdbx_description
1 polymer ?
#
loop_
_entity_poly.entity_id
_entity_poly.type
_entity_poly.pdbx_seq_one_letter_code
_entity_poly.pdbx_strand_id
1 'polypeptide(L)'
;SAQITERSFGVPDGVNNGQFGIGIVVDFFGLSSKYSGFPVEFAYPTVTAVVPANIGLVKGGKNTDEARKFISYSLSREGQALLLDPKISRLPILPAESLGGKVPADYPKIFEIAKRAKVHFDSELSQSRYYLVSSLFDQTVTFRHKELQAATKAIHDAEAALAKKPNAEGKALVRQARDLAFAPIVNESLVRDPKFLETFNQNKRDAAVNKQVTGLEDSWNKKSRENYERARELAQKAAGMAR
;
A
#
# COMPACT_ATOMS: atom_id res chain seq x y z
N SER A 1 -3.49 18.24 -1.89
CA SER A 1 -2.70 17.79 -0.73
C SER A 1 -2.82 16.28 -0.61
N ALA A 2 -1.92 15.60 0.11
CA ALA A 2 -2.05 14.18 0.43
C ALA A 2 -2.36 14.00 1.94
N GLN A 3 -3.07 12.94 2.32
CA GLN A 3 -3.43 12.70 3.72
C GLN A 3 -3.13 11.24 4.09
N ILE A 4 -2.73 11.04 5.34
CA ILE A 4 -2.64 9.72 5.96
C ILE A 4 -3.92 9.54 6.77
N THR A 5 -4.70 8.53 6.45
CA THR A 5 -5.91 8.16 7.19
C THR A 5 -5.56 7.13 8.25
N GLU A 6 -6.08 7.27 9.46
CA GLU A 6 -5.80 6.36 10.58
C GLU A 6 -6.35 4.94 10.37
N ARG A 7 -7.35 4.78 9.49
CA ARG A 7 -8.02 3.51 9.21
C ARG A 7 -8.25 3.34 7.72
N SER A 8 -8.13 2.11 7.22
CA SER A 8 -8.32 1.80 5.80
C SER A 8 -9.71 2.19 5.26
N PHE A 9 -10.76 2.13 6.09
CA PHE A 9 -12.12 2.56 5.74
C PHE A 9 -12.25 4.08 5.52
N GLY A 10 -11.34 4.89 6.08
CA GLY A 10 -11.37 6.34 5.87
C GLY A 10 -10.94 6.75 4.46
N VAL A 11 -10.22 5.88 3.74
CA VAL A 11 -9.79 6.14 2.37
C VAL A 11 -10.98 6.16 1.39
N PRO A 12 -11.83 5.10 1.29
CA PRO A 12 -12.99 5.17 0.41
C PRO A 12 -13.96 6.28 0.81
N ASP A 13 -14.17 6.55 2.10
CA ASP A 13 -15.02 7.67 2.54
C ASP A 13 -14.52 9.01 1.99
N GLY A 14 -13.22 9.28 2.11
CA GLY A 14 -12.60 10.51 1.62
C GLY A 14 -12.56 10.63 0.09
N VAL A 15 -12.53 9.51 -0.64
CA VAL A 15 -12.63 9.56 -2.11
C VAL A 15 -14.09 9.76 -2.54
N ASN A 16 -15.02 9.03 -1.92
CA ASN A 16 -16.46 9.07 -2.23
C ASN A 16 -17.06 10.47 -2.03
N ASN A 17 -16.59 11.21 -1.03
CA ASN A 17 -17.07 12.56 -0.72
C ASN A 17 -16.25 13.68 -1.39
N GLY A 18 -15.25 13.34 -2.20
CA GLY A 18 -14.41 14.29 -2.92
C GLY A 18 -13.33 14.99 -2.07
N GLN A 19 -13.06 14.54 -0.84
CA GLN A 19 -11.91 15.04 -0.05
C GLN A 19 -10.56 14.72 -0.72
N PHE A 20 -10.45 13.55 -1.36
CA PHE A 20 -9.27 13.14 -2.13
C PHE A 20 -9.67 12.65 -3.53
N GLY A 21 -8.82 12.90 -4.53
CA GLY A 21 -9.07 12.40 -5.89
C GLY A 21 -8.67 10.95 -6.13
N ILE A 22 -7.76 10.39 -5.32
CA ILE A 22 -7.22 9.02 -5.45
C ILE A 22 -6.93 8.47 -4.04
N GLY A 23 -7.23 7.19 -3.83
CA GLY A 23 -6.91 6.47 -2.59
C GLY A 23 -6.37 5.06 -2.88
N ILE A 24 -5.37 4.62 -2.12
CA ILE A 24 -4.86 3.25 -2.17
C ILE A 24 -5.70 2.40 -1.22
N VAL A 25 -6.42 1.42 -1.76
CA VAL A 25 -7.34 0.57 -1.00
C VAL A 25 -7.23 -0.89 -1.43
N VAL A 26 -7.74 -1.78 -0.58
CA VAL A 26 -8.07 -3.16 -0.98
C VAL A 26 -9.27 -3.11 -1.93
N ASP A 27 -9.27 -3.97 -2.94
CA ASP A 27 -10.25 -3.94 -4.04
C ASP A 27 -11.71 -3.85 -3.59
N PHE A 28 -12.13 -4.67 -2.63
CA PHE A 28 -13.52 -4.69 -2.18
C PHE A 28 -14.01 -3.33 -1.65
N PHE A 29 -13.13 -2.46 -1.14
CA PHE A 29 -13.49 -1.11 -0.75
C PHE A 29 -13.78 -0.22 -1.96
N GLY A 30 -12.92 -0.25 -2.98
CA GLY A 30 -13.13 0.52 -4.20
C GLY A 30 -14.33 0.01 -5.00
N LEU A 31 -14.47 -1.31 -5.09
CA LEU A 31 -15.58 -1.95 -5.78
C LEU A 31 -16.91 -1.71 -5.05
N SER A 32 -16.95 -1.79 -3.71
CA SER A 32 -18.19 -1.54 -2.99
C SER A 32 -18.64 -0.08 -3.12
N SER A 33 -17.71 0.87 -3.09
CA SER A 33 -18.01 2.27 -3.41
C SER A 33 -18.59 2.42 -4.82
N LYS A 34 -17.91 1.89 -5.84
CA LYS A 34 -18.36 1.97 -7.24
C LYS A 34 -19.75 1.35 -7.42
N TYR A 35 -19.95 0.09 -7.01
CA TYR A 35 -21.20 -0.64 -7.22
C TYR A 35 -22.34 -0.18 -6.30
N SER A 36 -22.04 0.55 -5.22
CA SER A 36 -23.06 1.23 -4.40
C SER A 36 -23.47 2.61 -4.96
N GLY A 37 -22.93 3.03 -6.12
CA GLY A 37 -23.36 4.22 -6.84
C GLY A 37 -22.58 5.49 -6.56
N PHE A 38 -21.44 5.42 -5.86
CA PHE A 38 -20.55 6.57 -5.73
C PHE A 38 -19.86 6.87 -7.07
N PRO A 39 -19.57 8.15 -7.40
CA PRO A 39 -18.97 8.55 -8.67
C PRO A 39 -17.45 8.29 -8.68
N VAL A 40 -17.05 7.04 -8.45
CA VAL A 40 -15.67 6.60 -8.32
C VAL A 40 -15.39 5.40 -9.22
N GLU A 41 -14.14 5.27 -9.64
CA GLU A 41 -13.66 4.12 -10.40
C GLU A 41 -12.57 3.37 -9.63
N PHE A 42 -12.38 2.10 -9.96
CA PHE A 42 -11.34 1.26 -9.37
C PHE A 42 -10.42 0.72 -10.47
N ALA A 43 -9.11 0.81 -10.23
CA ALA A 43 -8.10 0.30 -11.14
C ALA A 43 -7.00 -0.43 -10.37
N TYR A 44 -6.59 -1.59 -10.90
CA TYR A 44 -5.42 -2.30 -10.39
C TYR A 44 -4.13 -1.67 -10.97
N PRO A 45 -3.13 -1.35 -10.14
CA PRO A 45 -1.83 -0.89 -10.63
C PRO A 45 -1.09 -2.00 -11.39
N THR A 46 -0.10 -1.60 -12.19
CA THR A 46 0.76 -2.53 -12.97
C THR A 46 1.61 -3.45 -12.10
N VAL A 47 1.85 -3.07 -10.83
CA VAL A 47 2.47 -3.87 -9.79
C VAL A 47 1.44 -4.06 -8.69
N THR A 48 0.94 -5.29 -8.53
CA THR A 48 -0.08 -5.64 -7.54
C THR A 48 0.19 -7.04 -6.98
N ALA A 49 -0.40 -7.31 -5.82
CA ALA A 49 -0.42 -8.62 -5.16
C ALA A 49 -1.86 -9.14 -5.16
N VAL A 50 -2.02 -10.46 -5.33
CA VAL A 50 -3.29 -11.14 -5.11
C VAL A 50 -3.12 -12.07 -3.92
N VAL A 51 -3.92 -11.85 -2.88
CA VAL A 51 -3.86 -12.64 -1.65
C VAL A 51 -5.24 -13.25 -1.40
N PRO A 52 -5.40 -14.58 -1.56
CA PRO A 52 -6.66 -15.24 -1.23
C PRO A 52 -6.98 -15.11 0.26
N ALA A 53 -8.23 -14.79 0.58
CA ALA A 53 -8.73 -14.90 1.94
C ALA A 53 -8.93 -16.37 2.31
N ASN A 54 -8.50 -16.76 3.52
CA ASN A 54 -8.58 -18.14 4.00
C ASN A 54 -9.55 -18.24 5.18
N ILE A 55 -10.24 -19.38 5.30
CA ILE A 55 -11.05 -19.73 6.48
C ILE A 55 -10.41 -20.96 7.14
N GLY A 56 -10.01 -20.82 8.40
CA GLY A 56 -9.39 -21.90 9.18
C GLY A 56 -10.33 -22.52 10.20
N LEU A 57 -10.28 -23.85 10.35
CA LEU A 57 -10.96 -24.57 11.42
C LEU A 57 -10.04 -24.70 12.63
N VAL A 58 -10.43 -24.13 13.77
CA VAL A 58 -9.64 -24.18 15.01
C VAL A 58 -9.70 -25.58 15.63
N LYS A 59 -8.53 -26.19 15.88
CA LYS A 59 -8.42 -27.50 16.53
C LYS A 59 -8.98 -27.44 17.96
N GLY A 60 -9.83 -28.41 18.32
CA GLY A 60 -10.46 -28.47 19.65
C GLY A 60 -11.57 -27.44 19.89
N GLY A 61 -12.05 -26.78 18.83
CA GLY A 61 -13.18 -25.85 18.92
C GLY A 61 -14.46 -26.55 19.41
N LYS A 62 -15.21 -25.88 20.29
CA LYS A 62 -16.41 -26.42 20.95
C LYS A 62 -17.52 -26.84 19.97
N ASN A 63 -17.60 -26.21 18.80
CA ASN A 63 -18.65 -26.41 17.79
C ASN A 63 -18.05 -26.82 16.43
N THR A 64 -17.24 -27.89 16.41
CA THR A 64 -16.48 -28.28 15.22
C THR A 64 -17.38 -28.62 14.02
N ASP A 65 -18.50 -29.30 14.23
CA ASP A 65 -19.38 -29.72 13.13
C ASP A 65 -20.09 -28.52 12.46
N GLU A 66 -20.58 -27.57 13.25
CA GLU A 66 -21.18 -26.34 12.73
C GLU A 66 -20.15 -25.46 12.00
N ALA A 67 -18.91 -25.40 12.50
CA ALA A 67 -17.84 -24.70 11.81
C ALA A 67 -17.53 -25.33 10.43
N ARG A 68 -17.57 -26.68 10.31
CA ARG A 68 -17.42 -27.36 9.01
C ARG A 68 -18.57 -27.06 8.07
N LYS A 69 -19.81 -27.02 8.56
CA LYS A 69 -20.99 -26.61 7.77
C LYS A 69 -20.85 -25.18 7.28
N PHE A 70 -20.42 -24.25 8.13
CA PHE A 70 -20.18 -22.85 7.75
C PHE A 70 -19.09 -22.70 6.68
N ILE A 71 -17.98 -23.43 6.80
CA ILE A 71 -16.92 -23.44 5.78
C ILE A 71 -17.47 -23.98 4.45
N SER A 72 -18.19 -25.09 4.50
CA SER A 72 -18.78 -25.71 3.31
C SER A 72 -19.78 -24.77 2.62
N TYR A 73 -20.61 -24.08 3.40
CA TYR A 73 -21.52 -23.06 2.90
C TYR A 73 -20.77 -21.87 2.29
N SER A 74 -19.73 -21.36 2.94
CA SER A 74 -18.94 -20.23 2.44
C SER A 74 -18.27 -20.52 1.09
N LEU A 75 -17.93 -21.79 0.82
CA LEU A 75 -17.34 -22.25 -0.44
C LEU A 75 -18.38 -22.71 -1.47
N SER A 76 -19.66 -22.81 -1.09
CA SER A 76 -20.75 -23.18 -1.99
C SER A 76 -21.05 -22.08 -3.02
N ARG A 77 -21.82 -22.42 -4.04
CA ARG A 77 -22.32 -21.46 -5.03
C ARG A 77 -23.10 -20.33 -4.37
N GLU A 78 -23.95 -20.67 -3.41
CA GLU A 78 -24.79 -19.74 -2.67
C GLU A 78 -23.96 -18.78 -1.83
N GLY A 79 -23.01 -19.30 -1.06
CA GLY A 79 -22.11 -18.48 -0.22
C GLY A 79 -21.22 -17.57 -1.06
N GLN A 80 -20.67 -18.06 -2.16
CA GLN A 80 -19.83 -17.28 -3.07
C GLN A 80 -20.61 -16.22 -3.84
N ALA A 81 -21.88 -16.49 -4.18
CA ALA A 81 -22.75 -15.49 -4.81
C ALA A 81 -23.07 -14.31 -3.87
N LEU A 82 -23.05 -14.49 -2.54
CA LEU A 82 -23.23 -13.39 -1.59
C LEU A 82 -22.10 -12.35 -1.67
N LEU A 83 -20.90 -12.75 -2.07
CA LEU A 83 -19.76 -11.83 -2.17
C LEU A 83 -19.96 -10.73 -3.22
N LEU A 84 -20.86 -10.97 -4.18
CA LEU A 84 -21.23 -10.05 -5.25
C LEU A 84 -22.26 -9.00 -4.83
N ASP A 85 -22.79 -9.06 -3.60
CA ASP A 85 -23.63 -7.98 -3.07
C ASP A 85 -22.86 -6.66 -3.19
N PRO A 86 -23.44 -5.59 -3.76
CA PRO A 86 -22.75 -4.31 -3.94
C PRO A 86 -22.07 -3.77 -2.68
N LYS A 87 -22.64 -4.01 -1.49
CA LYS A 87 -22.08 -3.56 -0.21
C LYS A 87 -20.89 -4.41 0.27
N ILE A 88 -20.73 -5.62 -0.26
CA ILE A 88 -19.62 -6.53 0.04
C ILE A 88 -18.54 -6.42 -1.04
N SER A 89 -18.94 -6.60 -2.31
CA SER A 89 -18.11 -6.50 -3.52
C SER A 89 -16.76 -7.20 -3.40
N ARG A 90 -16.76 -8.43 -2.87
CA ARG A 90 -15.57 -9.30 -2.83
C ARG A 90 -15.56 -10.23 -4.03
N LEU A 91 -14.36 -10.55 -4.51
CA LEU A 91 -14.16 -11.44 -5.65
C LEU A 91 -14.39 -12.90 -5.23
N PRO A 92 -15.34 -13.61 -5.84
CA PRO A 92 -15.52 -15.04 -5.61
C PRO A 92 -14.34 -15.86 -6.15
N ILE A 93 -14.12 -17.04 -5.57
CA ILE A 93 -13.12 -18.01 -6.05
C ILE A 93 -13.70 -19.01 -7.06
N LEU A 94 -15.02 -19.03 -7.22
CA LEU A 94 -15.67 -19.87 -8.23
C LEU A 94 -15.68 -19.17 -9.60
N PRO A 95 -15.61 -19.92 -10.71
CA PRO A 95 -15.74 -19.34 -12.05
C PRO A 95 -17.04 -18.53 -12.18
N ALA A 96 -16.98 -17.38 -12.86
CA ALA A 96 -18.12 -16.47 -12.96
C ALA A 96 -19.35 -17.15 -13.59
N GLU A 97 -19.12 -18.05 -14.55
CA GLU A 97 -20.14 -18.84 -15.23
C GLU A 97 -20.92 -19.74 -14.26
N SER A 98 -20.25 -20.23 -13.20
CA SER A 98 -20.88 -21.04 -12.16
C SER A 98 -21.79 -20.25 -11.23
N LEU A 99 -21.69 -18.91 -11.20
CA LEU A 99 -22.47 -18.05 -10.32
C LEU A 99 -23.79 -17.59 -10.95
N GLY A 100 -24.18 -18.17 -12.09
CA GLY A 100 -25.51 -17.99 -12.68
C GLY A 100 -25.77 -16.57 -13.22
N GLY A 101 -24.76 -15.93 -13.81
CA GLY A 101 -24.91 -14.61 -14.43
C GLY A 101 -25.05 -13.44 -13.45
N LYS A 102 -24.82 -13.67 -12.15
CA LYS A 102 -24.87 -12.63 -11.11
C LYS A 102 -23.65 -11.71 -11.08
N VAL A 103 -22.60 -12.04 -11.82
CA VAL A 103 -21.36 -11.25 -11.86
C VAL A 103 -21.55 -10.08 -12.83
N PRO A 104 -21.33 -8.83 -12.39
CA PRO A 104 -21.37 -7.67 -13.30
C PRO A 104 -20.42 -7.83 -14.49
N ALA A 105 -20.80 -7.32 -15.66
CA ALA A 105 -19.99 -7.49 -16.88
C ALA A 105 -18.60 -6.82 -16.80
N ASP A 106 -18.50 -5.72 -16.04
CA ASP A 106 -17.25 -4.97 -15.81
C ASP A 106 -16.52 -5.40 -14.52
N TYR A 107 -16.99 -6.46 -13.85
CA TYR A 107 -16.39 -6.93 -12.61
C TYR A 107 -14.96 -7.46 -12.83
N PRO A 108 -14.04 -7.26 -11.88
CA PRO A 108 -12.67 -7.75 -12.03
C PRO A 108 -12.57 -9.27 -12.23
N LYS A 109 -11.84 -9.67 -13.27
CA LYS A 109 -11.54 -11.09 -13.56
C LYS A 109 -10.33 -11.54 -12.74
N ILE A 110 -10.56 -11.99 -11.51
CA ILE A 110 -9.48 -12.27 -10.54
C ILE A 110 -8.41 -13.24 -11.03
N PHE A 111 -8.78 -14.29 -11.79
CA PHE A 111 -7.81 -15.24 -12.33
C PHE A 111 -6.85 -14.61 -13.34
N GLU A 112 -7.33 -13.69 -14.18
CA GLU A 112 -6.46 -12.94 -15.10
C GLU A 112 -5.58 -11.93 -14.35
N ILE A 113 -6.11 -11.35 -13.27
CA ILE A 113 -5.35 -10.45 -12.40
C ILE A 113 -4.25 -11.22 -11.66
N ALA A 114 -4.53 -12.42 -11.18
CA ALA A 114 -3.58 -13.29 -10.51
C ALA A 114 -2.44 -13.71 -11.44
N LYS A 115 -2.73 -14.05 -12.71
CA LYS A 115 -1.70 -14.39 -13.72
C LYS A 115 -0.71 -13.26 -14.00
N ARG A 116 -1.15 -12.00 -13.89
CA ARG A 116 -0.28 -10.81 -14.09
C ARG A 116 0.32 -10.25 -12.80
N ALA A 117 -0.05 -10.79 -11.64
CA ALA A 117 0.44 -10.30 -10.36
C ALA A 117 1.95 -10.56 -10.26
N LYS A 118 2.72 -9.48 -10.04
CA LYS A 118 4.18 -9.54 -9.97
C LYS A 118 4.69 -9.73 -8.54
N VAL A 119 3.85 -9.41 -7.57
CA VAL A 119 4.20 -9.50 -6.16
C VAL A 119 3.68 -10.83 -5.62
N HIS A 120 4.60 -11.75 -5.36
CA HIS A 120 4.32 -12.97 -4.62
C HIS A 120 4.35 -12.65 -3.13
N PHE A 121 3.18 -12.48 -2.53
CA PHE A 121 3.08 -12.15 -1.12
C PHE A 121 3.57 -13.33 -0.27
N ASP A 122 4.56 -13.07 0.58
CA ASP A 122 5.12 -14.02 1.53
C ASP A 122 4.70 -13.57 2.95
N SER A 123 3.82 -14.36 3.57
CA SER A 123 3.29 -14.06 4.89
C SER A 123 4.35 -14.16 5.99
N GLU A 124 5.31 -15.07 5.89
CA GLU A 124 6.38 -15.24 6.87
C GLU A 124 7.37 -14.07 6.77
N LEU A 125 7.72 -13.67 5.55
CA LEU A 125 8.54 -12.48 5.32
C LEU A 125 7.84 -11.19 5.75
N SER A 126 6.54 -11.07 5.48
CA SER A 126 5.74 -9.92 5.94
C SER A 126 5.67 -9.86 7.46
N GLN A 127 5.48 -11.01 8.12
CA GLN A 127 5.40 -11.10 9.58
C GLN A 127 6.75 -10.74 10.23
N SER A 128 7.84 -11.34 9.75
CA SER A 128 9.19 -11.11 10.31
C SER A 128 9.64 -9.64 10.20
N ARG A 129 9.10 -8.89 9.24
CA ARG A 129 9.42 -7.47 9.00
C ARG A 129 8.40 -6.49 9.58
N TYR A 130 7.34 -6.96 10.24
CA TYR A 130 6.18 -6.14 10.61
C TYR A 130 6.56 -4.87 11.40
N TYR A 131 7.30 -5.01 12.50
CA TYR A 131 7.65 -3.88 13.36
C TYR A 131 8.71 -2.97 12.73
N LEU A 132 9.63 -3.53 11.94
CA LEU A 132 10.59 -2.75 11.17
C LEU A 132 9.88 -1.86 10.15
N VAL A 133 8.98 -2.43 9.33
CA VAL A 133 8.24 -1.69 8.30
C VAL A 133 7.36 -0.61 8.94
N SER A 134 6.71 -0.92 10.07
CA SER A 134 5.92 0.05 10.82
C SER A 134 6.77 1.23 11.30
N SER A 135 7.92 0.95 11.92
CA SER A 135 8.86 1.98 12.38
C SER A 135 9.40 2.82 11.21
N LEU A 136 9.77 2.18 10.09
CA LEU A 136 10.20 2.89 8.89
C LEU A 136 9.10 3.81 8.34
N PHE A 137 7.85 3.34 8.28
CA PHE A 137 6.75 4.15 7.81
C PHE A 137 6.57 5.40 8.68
N ASP A 138 6.61 5.25 10.01
CA ASP A 138 6.48 6.39 10.91
C ASP A 138 7.61 7.40 10.75
N GLN A 139 8.86 6.92 10.76
CA GLN A 139 10.04 7.79 10.72
C GLN A 139 10.25 8.47 9.37
N THR A 140 9.85 7.82 8.27
CA THR A 140 10.16 8.31 6.92
C THR A 140 8.96 8.89 6.19
N VAL A 141 7.72 8.52 6.56
CA VAL A 141 6.48 8.98 5.92
C VAL A 141 5.64 9.78 6.92
N THR A 142 5.19 9.19 8.03
CA THR A 142 4.25 9.85 8.96
C THR A 142 4.82 11.14 9.53
N PHE A 143 5.99 11.07 10.17
CA PHE A 143 6.59 12.23 10.83
C PHE A 143 7.20 13.24 9.86
N ARG A 144 7.54 12.80 8.64
CA ARG A 144 8.13 13.62 7.58
C ARG A 144 7.15 13.97 6.45
N HIS A 145 5.84 13.82 6.71
CA HIS A 145 4.82 13.91 5.66
C HIS A 145 4.83 15.27 4.96
N LYS A 146 5.03 16.36 5.72
CA LYS A 146 5.08 17.72 5.17
C LYS A 146 6.25 17.90 4.21
N GLU A 147 7.43 17.41 4.59
CA GLU A 147 8.65 17.49 3.78
C GLU A 147 8.55 16.59 2.55
N LEU A 148 8.05 15.37 2.70
CA LEU A 148 7.83 14.44 1.59
C LEU A 148 6.84 15.01 0.57
N GLN A 149 5.76 15.64 1.03
CA GLN A 149 4.80 16.34 0.17
C GLN A 149 5.45 17.49 -0.60
N ALA A 150 6.24 18.32 0.09
CA ALA A 150 6.91 19.45 -0.54
C ALA A 150 7.94 19.00 -1.60
N ALA A 151 8.71 17.95 -1.30
CA ALA A 151 9.65 17.35 -2.25
C ALA A 151 8.93 16.75 -3.46
N THR A 152 7.90 15.94 -3.23
CA THR A 152 7.09 15.31 -4.30
C THR A 152 6.46 16.36 -5.21
N LYS A 153 5.89 17.43 -4.62
CA LYS A 153 5.31 18.52 -5.40
C LYS A 153 6.37 19.19 -6.28
N ALA A 154 7.53 19.53 -5.72
CA ALA A 154 8.60 20.17 -6.48
C ALA A 154 9.10 19.27 -7.63
N ILE A 155 9.22 17.96 -7.40
CA ILE A 155 9.59 16.98 -8.43
C ILE A 155 8.57 17.00 -9.57
N HIS A 156 7.27 16.86 -9.27
CA HIS A 156 6.23 16.87 -10.30
C HIS A 156 6.13 18.20 -11.04
N ASP A 157 6.27 19.33 -10.34
CA ASP A 157 6.29 20.66 -10.97
C ASP A 157 7.47 20.78 -11.96
N ALA A 158 8.66 20.27 -11.59
CA ALA A 158 9.84 20.27 -12.44
C ALA A 158 9.69 19.34 -13.65
N GLU A 159 9.13 18.14 -13.45
CA GLU A 159 8.80 17.20 -14.54
C GLU A 159 7.84 17.86 -15.54
N ALA A 160 6.78 18.52 -15.06
CA ALA A 160 5.82 19.22 -15.91
C ALA A 160 6.46 20.39 -16.68
N ALA A 161 7.36 21.14 -16.07
CA ALA A 161 8.08 22.22 -16.74
C ALA A 161 9.02 21.69 -17.83
N LEU A 162 9.80 20.64 -17.53
CA LEU A 162 10.74 20.02 -18.46
C LEU A 162 10.05 19.25 -19.59
N ALA A 163 8.82 18.79 -19.39
CA ALA A 163 7.99 18.22 -20.46
C ALA A 163 7.63 19.28 -21.52
N LYS A 164 7.38 20.52 -21.10
CA LYS A 164 7.10 21.65 -21.99
C LYS A 164 8.35 22.21 -22.66
N LYS A 165 9.45 22.30 -21.91
CA LYS A 165 10.76 22.78 -22.39
C LYS A 165 11.87 21.84 -21.95
N PRO A 166 12.25 20.87 -22.81
CA PRO A 166 13.25 19.87 -22.47
C PRO A 166 14.64 20.47 -22.19
N ASN A 167 15.23 20.10 -21.05
CA ASN A 167 16.63 20.37 -20.72
C ASN A 167 17.28 19.10 -20.17
N ALA A 168 18.44 18.69 -20.72
CA ALA A 168 19.10 17.44 -20.34
C ALA A 168 19.62 17.46 -18.89
N GLU A 169 20.25 18.55 -18.46
CA GLU A 169 20.74 18.72 -17.08
C GLU A 169 19.56 18.76 -16.10
N GLY A 170 18.49 19.50 -16.42
CA GLY A 170 17.27 19.54 -15.63
C GLY A 170 16.65 18.15 -15.44
N LYS A 171 16.57 17.34 -16.50
CA LYS A 171 16.10 15.94 -16.40
C LYS A 171 17.00 15.09 -15.49
N ALA A 172 18.32 15.27 -15.55
CA ALA A 172 19.23 14.56 -14.66
C ALA A 172 19.05 14.97 -13.19
N LEU A 173 18.84 16.25 -12.92
CA LEU A 173 18.56 16.77 -11.57
C LEU A 173 17.23 16.23 -11.02
N VAL A 174 16.17 16.18 -11.83
CA VAL A 174 14.89 15.57 -11.44
C VAL A 174 15.09 14.09 -11.10
N ARG A 175 15.86 13.35 -11.90
CA ARG A 175 16.17 11.94 -11.60
C ARG A 175 16.87 11.80 -10.24
N GLN A 176 17.89 12.60 -9.97
CA GLN A 176 18.55 12.62 -8.65
C GLN A 176 17.59 12.97 -7.52
N ALA A 177 16.67 13.92 -7.74
CA ALA A 177 15.65 14.26 -6.75
C ALA A 177 14.71 13.08 -6.45
N ARG A 178 14.29 12.33 -7.46
CA ARG A 178 13.47 11.12 -7.29
C ARG A 178 14.24 10.03 -6.52
N ASP A 179 15.49 9.80 -6.91
CA ASP A 179 16.33 8.78 -6.27
C ASP A 179 16.56 9.10 -4.79
N LEU A 180 16.71 10.39 -4.43
CA LEU A 180 16.81 10.80 -3.02
C LEU A 180 15.48 10.69 -2.28
N ALA A 181 14.38 11.17 -2.86
CA ALA A 181 13.09 11.25 -2.19
C ALA A 181 12.38 9.89 -2.05
N PHE A 182 12.61 8.94 -2.94
CA PHE A 182 11.84 7.70 -3.00
C PHE A 182 12.68 6.44 -2.80
N ALA A 183 13.99 6.56 -2.53
CA ALA A 183 14.80 5.42 -2.15
C ALA A 183 14.52 4.98 -0.69
N PRO A 184 14.43 3.66 -0.43
CA PRO A 184 14.37 3.14 0.94
C PRO A 184 15.62 3.54 1.75
N ILE A 185 15.40 4.03 2.98
CA ILE A 185 16.48 4.37 3.92
C ILE A 185 17.22 3.12 4.44
N VAL A 186 16.52 1.99 4.53
CA VAL A 186 17.12 0.70 4.91
C VAL A 186 17.31 -0.14 3.66
N ASN A 187 18.53 -0.61 3.46
CA ASN A 187 18.89 -1.39 2.28
C ASN A 187 18.43 -2.85 2.36
N GLU A 188 18.52 -3.55 1.22
CA GLU A 188 18.08 -4.94 1.10
C GLU A 188 18.86 -5.91 2.00
N SER A 189 20.13 -5.65 2.29
CA SER A 189 20.93 -6.51 3.15
C SER A 189 20.44 -6.48 4.60
N LEU A 190 20.10 -5.31 5.13
CA LEU A 190 19.64 -5.15 6.51
C LEU A 190 18.26 -5.78 6.72
N VAL A 191 17.32 -5.59 5.79
CA VAL A 191 15.98 -6.21 5.89
C VAL A 191 15.99 -7.74 5.74
N ARG A 192 17.15 -8.33 5.39
CA ARG A 192 17.37 -9.77 5.33
C ARG A 192 18.17 -10.32 6.53
N ASP A 193 18.70 -9.46 7.40
CA ASP A 193 19.47 -9.87 8.58
C ASP A 193 18.53 -10.17 9.76
N PRO A 194 18.45 -11.45 10.22
CA PRO A 194 17.59 -11.81 11.33
C PRO A 194 17.92 -11.09 12.65
N LYS A 195 19.20 -10.77 12.91
CA LYS A 195 19.60 -10.06 14.15
C LYS A 195 19.11 -8.62 14.13
N PHE A 196 19.16 -8.00 12.95
CA PHE A 196 18.62 -6.67 12.75
C PHE A 196 17.09 -6.66 12.91
N LEU A 197 16.37 -7.61 12.31
CA LEU A 197 14.92 -7.74 12.48
C LEU A 197 14.53 -7.97 13.95
N GLU A 198 15.28 -8.82 14.66
CA GLU A 198 15.02 -9.14 16.07
C GLU A 198 15.08 -7.91 16.97
N THR A 199 15.90 -6.90 16.63
CA THR A 199 15.98 -5.62 17.36
C THR A 199 14.59 -4.95 17.48
N PHE A 200 13.71 -5.13 16.49
CA PHE A 200 12.37 -4.53 16.47
C PHE A 200 11.29 -5.42 17.09
N ASN A 201 11.57 -6.72 17.29
CA ASN A 201 10.65 -7.67 17.95
C ASN A 201 10.85 -7.71 19.48
N GLN A 202 11.99 -7.21 19.97
CA GLN A 202 12.32 -7.21 21.39
C GLN A 202 11.46 -6.24 22.23
N ASN A 203 11.41 -6.50 23.54
CA ASN A 203 10.67 -5.69 24.49
C ASN A 203 11.27 -4.27 24.60
N LYS A 204 10.60 -3.28 23.99
CA LYS A 204 10.99 -1.87 24.04
C LYS A 204 10.98 -1.24 25.45
N ARG A 205 10.54 -1.95 26.49
CA ARG A 205 10.70 -1.50 27.89
C ARG A 205 12.13 -1.69 28.41
N ASP A 206 12.92 -2.54 27.77
CA ASP A 206 14.35 -2.65 28.06
C ASP A 206 15.07 -1.39 27.59
N ALA A 207 15.84 -0.76 28.48
CA ALA A 207 16.48 0.52 28.20
C ALA A 207 17.55 0.43 27.10
N ALA A 208 18.27 -0.68 26.98
CA ALA A 208 19.28 -0.88 25.96
C ALA A 208 18.63 -1.10 24.58
N VAL A 209 17.59 -1.93 24.53
CA VAL A 209 16.79 -2.15 23.31
C VAL A 209 16.15 -0.85 22.85
N ASN A 210 15.51 -0.11 23.76
CA ASN A 210 14.88 1.16 23.43
C ASN A 210 15.89 2.17 22.88
N LYS A 211 17.06 2.30 23.54
CA LYS A 211 18.12 3.20 23.07
C LYS A 211 18.62 2.82 21.66
N GLN A 212 18.76 1.53 21.38
CA GLN A 212 19.18 1.05 20.06
C GLN A 212 18.13 1.36 18.99
N VAL A 213 16.86 1.04 19.26
CA VAL A 213 15.75 1.29 18.33
C VAL A 213 15.59 2.79 18.07
N THR A 214 15.56 3.62 19.11
CA THR A 214 15.45 5.09 18.96
C THR A 214 16.64 5.67 18.21
N GLY A 215 17.87 5.17 18.43
CA GLY A 215 19.03 5.63 17.68
C GLY A 215 18.93 5.35 16.17
N LEU A 216 18.38 4.19 15.79
CA LEU A 216 18.08 3.86 14.39
C LEU A 216 16.97 4.75 13.84
N GLU A 217 15.87 4.88 14.58
CA GLU A 217 14.72 5.70 14.21
C GLU A 217 15.07 7.17 13.99
N ASP A 218 15.84 7.77 14.90
CA ASP A 218 16.32 9.16 14.80
C ASP A 218 17.23 9.35 13.57
N SER A 219 18.11 8.38 13.31
CA SER A 219 18.98 8.39 12.13
C SER A 219 18.16 8.36 10.85
N TRP A 220 17.13 7.51 10.77
CA TRP A 220 16.25 7.42 9.60
C TRP A 220 15.41 8.67 9.42
N ASN A 221 14.87 9.23 10.51
CA ASN A 221 14.09 10.45 10.50
C ASN A 221 14.90 11.61 9.95
N LYS A 222 16.09 11.82 10.52
CA LYS A 222 17.04 12.87 10.09
C LYS A 222 17.43 12.68 8.63
N LYS A 223 17.83 11.47 8.24
CA LYS A 223 18.27 11.20 6.88
C LYS A 223 17.15 11.39 5.85
N SER A 224 15.93 10.96 6.19
CA SER A 224 14.75 11.17 5.32
C SER A 224 14.47 12.64 5.12
N ARG A 225 14.50 13.43 6.21
CA ARG A 225 14.34 14.88 6.12
C ARG A 225 15.39 15.52 5.21
N GLU A 226 16.67 15.21 5.41
CA GLU A 226 17.77 15.72 4.58
C GLU A 226 17.58 15.34 3.11
N ASN A 227 17.19 14.09 2.83
CA ASN A 227 16.90 13.63 1.48
C ASN A 227 15.75 14.39 0.83
N TYR A 228 14.64 14.63 1.56
CA TYR A 228 13.48 15.37 1.03
C TYR A 228 13.80 16.84 0.78
N GLU A 229 14.52 17.50 1.71
CA GLU A 229 14.98 18.88 1.53
C GLU A 229 15.89 18.99 0.30
N ARG A 230 16.85 18.07 0.17
CA ARG A 230 17.77 18.06 -0.98
C ARG A 230 17.06 17.75 -2.30
N ALA A 231 16.14 16.79 -2.31
CA ALA A 231 15.34 16.48 -3.48
C ALA A 231 14.52 17.69 -3.95
N ARG A 232 13.91 18.42 -3.00
CA ARG A 232 13.18 19.65 -3.29
C ARG A 232 14.07 20.70 -3.95
N GLU A 233 15.26 20.94 -3.41
CA GLU A 233 16.23 21.89 -3.99
C GLU A 233 16.64 21.53 -5.42
N LEU A 234 16.97 20.26 -5.65
CA LEU A 234 17.35 19.76 -6.97
C LEU A 234 16.21 19.92 -7.98
N ALA A 235 14.98 19.58 -7.58
CA ALA A 235 13.81 19.75 -8.43
C ALA A 235 13.52 21.23 -8.73
N GLN A 236 13.64 22.12 -7.75
CA GLN A 236 13.48 23.57 -7.97
C GLN A 236 14.55 24.13 -8.91
N LYS A 237 15.81 23.69 -8.77
CA LYS A 237 16.89 24.03 -9.71
C LYS A 237 16.56 23.55 -11.12
N ALA A 238 16.10 22.31 -11.26
CA ALA A 238 15.72 21.73 -12.54
C ALA A 238 14.56 22.49 -13.21
N ALA A 239 13.54 22.88 -12.44
CA ALA A 239 12.43 23.71 -12.94
C ALA A 239 12.92 25.08 -13.42
N GLY A 240 13.92 25.67 -12.76
CA GLY A 240 14.55 26.92 -13.17
C GLY A 240 15.27 26.83 -14.52
N MET A 241 15.77 25.65 -14.89
CA MET A 241 16.42 25.38 -16.19
C MET A 241 15.44 25.19 -17.35
N ALA A 242 14.14 25.06 -17.05
CA ALA A 242 13.06 24.98 -18.02
C ALA A 242 12.37 26.34 -18.25
N ARG A 243 12.96 27.45 -17.77
CA ARG A 243 12.44 28.81 -17.99
C ARG A 243 12.88 29.34 -19.35
#